data_AF-A0A382XMD8-F1
#
_entry.id   AF-A0A382XMD8-F1
#
_cell.length_a   1.000
_cell.length_b   1.000
_cell.length_c   1.000
_cell.angle_alpha   90.00
_cell.angle_beta   90.00
_cell.angle_gamma   90.00
#
_symmetry.space_group_name_H-M   'P 1'
#
loop_
_entity.id
_entity.type
_entity.pdbx_description
1 polymer ?
#
loop_
_entity_poly.entity_id
_entity_poly.type
_entity_poly.pdbx_seq_one_letter_code
_entity_poly.pdbx_strand_id
1 'polypeptide(L)'
;MQRREKIAALVGAAIDELNLQRGPGEALGKAADILLFTPGGPLDSLGLVNLIADLEDRVEAEFGEWVNLADETLFAGEGSPFQSVGRLVDYIDGIL
;
A
#
# COMPACT_ATOMS: atom_id res chain seq x y z
N MET A 1 12.74 7.96 -14.77
CA MET A 1 12.18 7.52 -13.49
C MET A 1 11.93 6.04 -13.61
N GLN A 2 12.50 5.23 -12.71
CA GLN A 2 12.26 3.79 -12.68
C GLN A 2 10.79 3.56 -12.29
N ARG A 3 10.12 2.57 -12.87
CA ARG A 3 8.71 2.21 -12.58
C ARG A 3 8.46 2.10 -11.06
N ARG A 4 9.36 1.40 -10.35
CA ARG A 4 9.42 1.31 -8.89
C ARG A 4 9.35 2.66 -8.14
N GLU A 5 10.06 3.69 -8.59
CA GLU A 5 10.05 5.00 -7.92
C GLU A 5 8.68 5.67 -8.00
N LYS A 6 7.99 5.54 -9.16
CA LYS A 6 6.62 6.03 -9.30
C LYS A 6 5.69 5.29 -8.35
N ILE A 7 5.75 3.97 -8.31
CA ILE A 7 4.92 3.15 -7.42
C ILE A 7 5.17 3.55 -5.95
N ALA A 8 6.43 3.72 -5.54
CA ALA A 8 6.76 4.17 -4.19
C ALA A 8 6.17 5.55 -3.88
N ALA A 9 6.14 6.46 -4.85
CA ALA A 9 5.51 7.77 -4.70
C ALA A 9 3.98 7.65 -4.55
N LEU A 10 3.32 6.79 -5.33
CA LEU A 10 1.87 6.54 -5.22
C LEU A 10 1.51 5.94 -3.85
N VAL A 11 2.26 4.94 -3.39
CA VAL A 11 2.09 4.35 -2.05
C VAL A 11 2.32 5.38 -0.95
N GLY A 12 3.36 6.21 -1.08
CA GLY A 12 3.61 7.30 -0.15
C GLY A 12 2.45 8.31 -0.09
N ALA A 13 1.85 8.66 -1.24
CA ALA A 13 0.72 9.56 -1.31
C ALA A 13 -0.55 8.97 -0.68
N ALA A 14 -0.84 7.69 -0.95
CA ALA A 14 -1.96 6.97 -0.36
C ALA A 14 -1.84 6.90 1.18
N ILE A 15 -0.64 6.65 1.69
CA ILE A 15 -0.35 6.65 3.13
C ILE A 15 -0.51 8.05 3.73
N ASP A 16 -0.04 9.09 3.04
CA ASP A 16 -0.19 10.48 3.49
C ASP A 16 -1.67 10.84 3.61
N GLU A 17 -2.48 10.44 2.63
CA GLU A 17 -3.92 10.69 2.64
C GLU A 17 -4.63 9.97 3.79
N LEU A 18 -4.27 8.71 4.07
CA LEU A 18 -4.74 8.00 5.26
C LEU A 18 -4.29 8.68 6.55
N ASN A 19 -3.06 9.21 6.57
CA ASN A 19 -2.54 9.94 7.72
C ASN A 19 -3.24 11.26 7.95
N LEU A 20 -3.74 11.94 6.91
CA LEU A 20 -4.55 13.15 7.05
C LEU A 20 -5.88 12.86 7.76
N GLN A 21 -6.42 11.66 7.58
CA GLN A 21 -7.62 11.20 8.28
C GLN A 21 -7.33 10.66 9.68
N ARG A 22 -6.06 10.41 10.01
CA ARG A 22 -5.60 9.89 11.30
C ARG A 22 -5.04 11.01 12.18
N GLY A 23 -5.18 10.86 13.49
CA GLY A 23 -4.57 11.80 14.43
C GLY A 23 -3.04 11.74 14.36
N PRO A 24 -2.33 12.80 14.80
CA PRO A 24 -0.86 12.83 14.81
C PRO A 24 -0.19 11.73 15.66
N GLY A 25 -0.94 11.01 16.50
CA GLY A 25 -0.48 9.84 17.26
C GLY A 25 -0.72 8.48 16.60
N GLU A 26 -1.47 8.43 15.49
CA GLU A 26 -1.82 7.21 14.75
C GLU A 26 -1.28 7.23 13.31
N ALA A 27 -0.44 8.20 12.98
CA ALA A 27 0.16 8.33 11.66
C ALA A 27 1.05 7.14 11.34
N LEU A 28 0.81 6.53 10.18
CA LEU A 28 1.61 5.49 9.57
C LEU A 28 2.95 6.08 9.10
N GLY A 29 4.04 5.36 9.34
CA GLY A 29 5.31 5.70 8.72
C GLY A 29 5.30 5.36 7.22
N LYS A 30 6.03 6.16 6.44
CA LYS A 30 6.16 6.02 4.98
C LYS A 30 7.46 5.38 4.51
N ALA A 31 8.31 4.92 5.43
CA ALA A 31 9.57 4.27 5.07
C ALA A 31 9.30 2.86 4.55
N ALA A 32 10.15 2.38 3.63
CA ALA A 32 10.04 1.05 3.02
C ALA A 32 9.95 -0.10 4.06
N ASP A 33 10.53 0.11 5.24
CA ASP A 33 10.61 -0.83 6.35
C ASP A 33 9.41 -0.75 7.32
N ILE A 34 8.53 0.26 7.16
CA ILE A 34 7.38 0.41 8.06
C ILE A 34 6.40 -0.72 7.80
N LEU A 35 6.06 -1.40 8.89
CA LEU A 35 5.07 -2.45 8.86
C LEU A 35 3.67 -1.83 8.76
N LEU A 36 3.04 -1.97 7.59
CA LEU A 36 1.69 -1.48 7.36
C LEU A 36 0.68 -2.43 8.01
N PHE A 37 0.74 -3.72 7.65
CA PHE A 37 -0.17 -4.74 8.16
C PHE A 37 0.58 -5.82 8.92
N THR A 38 0.40 -5.82 10.25
CA THR A 38 0.99 -6.79 11.19
C THR A 38 -0.04 -7.07 12.29
N PRO A 39 -0.07 -8.27 12.89
CA PRO A 39 -0.88 -8.52 14.07
C PRO A 39 -0.46 -7.57 15.21
N GLY A 40 -1.28 -6.54 15.46
CA GLY A 40 -1.00 -5.43 16.39
C GLY A 40 -0.49 -4.14 15.74
N GLY A 41 -0.51 -4.05 14.40
CA GLY A 41 -0.17 -2.86 13.64
C GLY A 41 -1.23 -1.76 13.68
N PRO A 42 -0.89 -0.56 13.19
CA PRO A 42 -1.79 0.60 13.17
C PRO A 42 -2.89 0.53 12.11
N LEU A 43 -2.82 -0.37 11.11
CA LEU A 43 -3.86 -0.53 10.10
C LEU A 43 -4.83 -1.66 10.46
N ASP A 44 -6.07 -1.29 10.74
CA ASP A 44 -7.21 -2.20 10.77
C ASP A 44 -7.59 -2.68 9.37
N SER A 45 -8.39 -3.76 9.30
CA SER A 45 -8.90 -4.35 8.07
C SER A 45 -9.57 -3.32 7.14
N LEU A 46 -10.29 -2.34 7.70
CA LEU A 46 -10.93 -1.27 6.92
C LEU A 46 -9.93 -0.27 6.35
N GLY A 47 -8.90 0.10 7.12
CA GLY A 47 -7.86 1.00 6.63
C GLY A 47 -7.05 0.37 5.49
N LEU A 48 -6.88 -0.96 5.53
CA LEU A 48 -6.24 -1.71 4.47
C LEU A 48 -7.07 -1.72 3.18
N VAL A 49 -8.38 -1.96 3.28
CA VAL A 49 -9.28 -1.91 2.11
C VAL A 49 -9.28 -0.51 1.48
N ASN A 50 -9.28 0.55 2.30
CA ASN A 50 -9.17 1.93 1.79
C ASN A 50 -7.83 2.18 1.08
N LEU A 51 -6.71 1.74 1.68
CA LEU A 51 -5.39 1.87 1.05
C LEU A 51 -5.33 1.16 -0.30
N ILE A 52 -5.89 -0.05 -0.35
CA ILE A 52 -5.94 -0.88 -1.56
C ILE A 52 -6.72 -0.17 -2.65
N ALA A 53 -7.96 0.24 -2.38
CA ALA A 53 -8.81 0.89 -3.37
C ALA A 53 -8.18 2.20 -3.91
N ASP A 54 -7.58 3.00 -3.02
CA ASP A 54 -6.88 4.24 -3.39
C ASP A 54 -5.62 3.95 -4.23
N LEU A 55 -4.89 2.89 -3.93
CA LEU A 55 -3.74 2.46 -4.73
C LEU A 55 -4.13 1.95 -6.11
N GLU A 56 -5.18 1.13 -6.21
CA GLU A 56 -5.66 0.59 -7.49
C GLU A 56 -6.05 1.73 -8.44
N ASP A 57 -6.80 2.73 -7.94
CA ASP A 57 -7.20 3.92 -8.70
C ASP A 57 -5.98 4.75 -9.15
N ARG A 58 -5.04 5.00 -8.23
CA ARG A 58 -3.80 5.73 -8.54
C ARG A 58 -2.91 5.03 -9.55
N VAL A 59 -2.76 3.71 -9.42
CA VAL A 59 -1.95 2.89 -10.32
C VAL A 59 -2.61 2.85 -11.70
N GLU A 60 -3.92 2.65 -11.77
CA GLU A 60 -4.67 2.70 -13.03
C GLU A 60 -4.55 4.09 -13.69
N ALA A 61 -4.67 5.17 -12.92
CA ALA A 61 -4.55 6.53 -13.45
C ALA A 61 -3.13 6.87 -13.95
N GLU A 62 -2.08 6.37 -13.29
CA GLU A 62 -0.68 6.67 -13.63
C GLU A 62 -0.11 5.72 -14.72
N PHE A 63 -0.48 4.44 -14.70
CA PHE A 63 0.04 3.41 -15.61
C PHE A 63 -0.94 2.99 -16.70
N GLY A 64 -2.24 3.26 -16.54
CA GLY A 64 -3.29 2.80 -17.45
C GLY A 64 -3.63 1.31 -17.31
N GLU A 65 -3.12 0.66 -16.26
CA GLU A 65 -3.36 -0.76 -15.97
C GLU A 65 -4.05 -0.92 -14.63
N TRP A 66 -5.17 -1.65 -14.64
CA TRP A 66 -5.90 -1.98 -13.43
C TRP A 66 -5.23 -3.16 -12.72
N VAL A 67 -4.90 -2.98 -11.44
CA VAL A 67 -4.31 -4.01 -10.58
C VAL A 67 -5.35 -4.47 -9.56
N ASN A 68 -5.33 -5.75 -9.18
CA ASN A 68 -6.18 -6.29 -8.12
C ASN A 68 -5.33 -6.58 -6.88
N LEU A 69 -5.31 -5.63 -5.96
CA LEU A 69 -4.67 -5.74 -4.66
C LEU A 69 -5.65 -6.29 -3.60
N ALA A 70 -6.95 -6.29 -3.87
CA ALA A 70 -7.97 -6.85 -2.98
C ALA A 70 -8.05 -8.40 -3.04
N ASP A 71 -7.13 -9.06 -3.72
CA ASP A 71 -7.12 -10.51 -3.86
C ASP A 71 -6.82 -11.22 -2.52
N GLU A 72 -7.72 -12.10 -2.09
CA GLU A 72 -7.66 -12.83 -0.82
C GLU A 72 -6.36 -13.64 -0.65
N THR A 73 -5.73 -14.05 -1.75
CA THR A 73 -4.44 -14.77 -1.73
C THR A 73 -3.30 -13.91 -1.22
N LEU A 74 -3.42 -12.58 -1.30
CA LEU A 74 -2.43 -11.62 -0.83
C LEU A 74 -2.49 -11.39 0.68
N PHE A 75 -3.60 -11.73 1.33
CA PHE A 75 -3.79 -11.50 2.78
C PHE A 75 -3.34 -12.69 3.64
N ALA A 76 -3.49 -13.92 3.15
CA ALA A 76 -3.28 -15.14 3.94
C ALA A 76 -1.90 -15.81 3.76
N GLY A 77 -1.00 -15.25 2.95
CA GLY A 77 0.33 -15.83 2.69
C GLY A 77 1.45 -15.27 3.60
N GLU A 78 2.45 -16.11 3.92
CA GLU A 78 3.70 -15.69 4.60
C GLU A 78 4.44 -14.56 3.85
N GLY A 79 4.16 -14.40 2.55
CA GLY A 79 4.72 -13.38 1.66
C GLY A 79 3.81 -12.17 1.41
N SER A 80 2.80 -11.90 2.25
CA SER A 80 1.84 -10.82 2.00
C SER A 80 2.52 -9.48 1.65
N PRO A 81 2.15 -8.83 0.53
CA PRO A 81 2.74 -7.56 0.11
C PRO A 81 2.39 -6.42 1.05
N PHE A 82 1.33 -6.56 1.85
CA PHE A 82 0.87 -5.57 2.82
C PHE A 82 1.70 -5.52 4.11
N GLN A 83 2.67 -6.43 4.28
CA GLN A 83 3.53 -6.42 5.47
C GLN A 83 4.41 -5.17 5.55
N SER A 84 4.85 -4.60 4.43
CA SER A 84 5.70 -3.41 4.44
C SER A 84 5.54 -2.62 3.16
N VAL A 85 5.75 -1.30 3.22
CA VAL A 85 5.72 -0.41 2.04
C VAL A 85 6.63 -0.95 0.92
N GLY A 86 7.84 -1.42 1.27
CA GLY A 86 8.79 -1.95 0.29
C GLY A 86 8.26 -3.18 -0.47
N ARG A 87 7.57 -4.09 0.22
CA ARG A 87 6.99 -5.30 -0.41
C ARG A 87 5.80 -4.97 -1.28
N LEU A 88 4.96 -4.01 -0.85
CA LEU A 88 3.83 -3.56 -1.64
C LEU A 88 4.29 -2.95 -2.97
N VAL A 89 5.34 -2.13 -2.91
CA VAL A 89 5.97 -1.55 -4.10
C VAL A 89 6.55 -2.62 -5.01
N ASP A 90 7.28 -3.58 -4.47
CA ASP A 90 7.88 -4.70 -5.24
C ASP A 90 6.78 -5.57 -5.89
N TYR A 91 5.69 -5.80 -5.17
CA TYR A 91 4.56 -6.57 -5.67
C TYR A 91 3.85 -5.87 -6.83
N ILE A 92 3.50 -4.59 -6.67
CA ILE A 92 2.89 -3.79 -7.73
C ILE A 92 3.81 -3.72 -8.96
N ASP A 93 5.13 -3.56 -8.76
CA ASP A 93 6.11 -3.53 -9.85
C ASP A 93 6.22 -4.88 -10.59
N GLY A 94 5.94 -5.99 -9.91
CA GLY A 94 5.96 -7.33 -10.49
C GLY A 94 4.67 -7.73 -11.22
N ILE A 95 3.54 -7.07 -10.97
CA ILE A 95 2.26 -7.32 -11.64
C ILE A 95 1.93 -6.32 -12.76
N LEU A 96 2.57 -5.15 -12.77
CA LEU A 96 2.58 -4.17 -13.88
C LEU A 96 3.61 -4.56 -14.95
#